data_AF-A0A2A3XTN4-F1
#
_entry.id   AF-A0A2A3XTN4-F1
#
_cell.length_a   1.000
_cell.length_b   1.000
_cell.length_c   1.000
_cell.angle_alpha   90.00
_cell.angle_beta   90.00
_cell.angle_gamma   90.00
#
_symmetry.space_group_name_H-M   'P 1'
#
loop_
_entity.id
_entity.type
_entity.pdbx_description
1 polymer ?
#
loop_
_entity_poly.entity_id
_entity_poly.type
_entity_poly.pdbx_seq_one_letter_code
_entity_poly.pdbx_strand_id
1 'polypeptide(L)' 'MAEVVSAKEIAELRHDRDTLRDAALVMARFATDSGVRTGLDQAMEFFGLNRAELEAENAQETASKSS' A
#
# COMPACT_ATOMS: atom_id res chain seq x y z
N MET A 1 24.12 -11.06 -31.57
CA MET A 1 25.45 -10.67 -31.07
C MET A 1 25.40 -10.74 -29.57
N ALA A 2 26.43 -11.29 -28.93
CA ALA A 2 26.54 -11.33 -27.48
C ALA A 2 27.68 -10.40 -27.06
N GLU A 3 27.43 -9.58 -26.06
CA GLU A 3 28.43 -8.69 -25.47
C GLU A 3 29.01 -9.35 -24.22
N VAL A 4 30.33 -9.36 -24.09
CA VAL A 4 31.03 -9.90 -22.91
C VAL A 4 31.18 -8.76 -21.92
N VAL A 5 30.38 -8.79 -20.87
CA VAL A 5 30.38 -7.80 -19.78
C VAL A 5 30.90 -8.45 -18.50
N SER A 6 31.56 -7.68 -17.64
CA SER A 6 32.05 -8.22 -16.38
C SER A 6 30.89 -8.60 -15.45
N ALA A 7 31.10 -9.60 -14.58
CA ALA A 7 30.09 -9.99 -13.59
C ALA A 7 29.72 -8.83 -12.65
N LYS A 8 30.68 -7.93 -12.39
CA LYS A 8 30.48 -6.72 -11.59
C LYS A 8 29.55 -5.74 -12.30
N GLU A 9 29.81 -5.42 -13.57
CA GLU A 9 28.92 -4.53 -14.34
C GLU A 9 27.51 -5.09 -14.47
N ILE A 10 27.36 -6.41 -14.66
CA ILE A 10 26.03 -7.02 -14.68
C ILE A 10 25.31 -6.89 -13.34
N ALA A 11 26.03 -6.97 -12.22
CA ALA A 11 25.45 -6.77 -10.90
C ALA A 11 25.02 -5.31 -10.69
N GLU A 12 25.86 -4.35 -11.09
CA GLU A 12 25.56 -2.91 -11.02
C GLU A 12 24.35 -2.56 -11.90
N LEU A 13 24.31 -3.01 -13.15
CA LEU A 13 23.18 -2.79 -14.05
C LEU A 13 21.86 -3.36 -13.51
N ARG A 14 21.90 -4.52 -12.83
CA ARG A 14 20.72 -5.09 -12.18
C ARG A 14 20.27 -4.23 -11.01
N HIS A 15 21.22 -3.76 -10.19
CA HIS A 15 20.92 -2.88 -9.06
C HIS A 15 20.31 -1.55 -9.50
N ASP A 16 20.87 -0.91 -10.52
CA ASP A 16 20.38 0.35 -11.06
C ASP A 16 18.99 0.19 -11.67
N ARG A 17 18.75 -0.91 -12.40
CA ARG A 17 17.43 -1.23 -12.95
C ARG A 17 16.39 -1.40 -11.84
N ASP A 18 16.73 -2.11 -10.77
CA ASP A 18 15.81 -2.36 -9.67
C ASP A 18 15.50 -1.03 -8.94
N THR A 19 16.52 -0.18 -8.74
CA THR A 19 16.34 1.17 -8.19
C THR A 19 15.45 2.06 -9.07
N LEU A 20 15.66 2.04 -10.39
CA LEU A 20 14.85 2.80 -11.33
C LEU A 20 13.40 2.31 -11.35
N ARG A 21 13.19 0.99 -11.23
CA ARG A 21 11.85 0.40 -11.14
C ARG A 21 11.12 0.87 -9.88
N ASP A 22 11.80 0.90 -8.74
CA ASP A 22 11.22 1.36 -7.48
C ASP A 22 10.87 2.84 -7.54
N ALA A 23 11.77 3.67 -8.08
CA ALA A 23 11.49 5.09 -8.31
C ALA A 23 10.30 5.30 -9.26
N ALA A 24 10.22 4.53 -10.34
CA ALA A 24 9.10 4.61 -11.28
C ALA A 24 7.77 4.21 -10.62
N LEU A 25 7.76 3.21 -9.74
CA LEU A 25 6.57 2.81 -8.99
C LEU A 25 6.07 3.93 -8.08
N VAL A 26 7.00 4.56 -7.36
CA VAL A 26 6.71 5.71 -6.48
C VAL A 26 6.17 6.87 -7.29
N MET A 27 6.82 7.23 -8.40
CA MET A 27 6.40 8.32 -9.28
C MET A 27 5.03 8.05 -9.93
N ALA A 28 4.77 6.81 -10.35
CA ALA A 28 3.47 6.41 -10.88
C ALA A 28 2.38 6.62 -9.82
N ARG A 29 2.63 6.15 -8.59
CA ARG A 29 1.70 6.37 -7.48
C ARG A 29 1.48 7.86 -7.22
N PHE A 30 2.52 8.67 -7.13
CA PHE A 30 2.39 10.12 -6.97
C PHE A 30 1.59 10.78 -8.09
N ALA A 31 1.79 10.36 -9.35
CA ALA A 31 1.10 10.93 -10.49
C ALA A 31 -0.38 10.55 -10.57
N THR A 32 -0.74 9.35 -10.09
CA THR A 32 -2.10 8.81 -10.20
C THR A 32 -2.90 8.86 -8.90
N ASP A 33 -2.26 9.06 -7.77
CA ASP A 33 -2.93 9.15 -6.48
C ASP A 33 -3.66 10.48 -6.37
N SER A 34 -4.99 10.43 -6.44
CA SER A 34 -5.87 11.60 -6.25
C SER A 34 -5.84 12.12 -4.81
N GLY A 35 -5.27 11.37 -3.87
CA GLY A 35 -5.28 11.69 -2.44
C GLY A 35 -6.67 11.64 -1.80
N VAL A 36 -7.71 11.32 -2.58
CA VAL A 36 -9.09 11.24 -2.11
C VAL A 36 -9.22 10.03 -1.20
N ARG A 37 -9.59 10.30 0.05
CA ARG A 37 -9.91 9.26 1.03
C ARG A 37 -11.42 9.04 1.04
N THR A 38 -11.84 7.79 0.99
CA THR A 38 -13.25 7.42 1.21
C THR A 38 -13.62 7.75 2.66
N GLY A 39 -14.72 8.47 2.86
CA GLY A 39 -15.26 8.70 4.20
C GLY A 39 -15.66 7.37 4.86
N LEU A 40 -15.54 7.28 6.18
CA LEU A 40 -15.87 6.05 6.92
C LEU A 40 -17.29 5.57 6.61
N ASP A 41 -18.26 6.47 6.52
CA ASP A 41 -19.67 6.15 6.24
C ASP A 41 -19.85 5.53 4.87
N GLN A 42 -19.21 6.12 3.86
CA GLN A 42 -19.22 5.62 2.50
C GLN A 42 -18.50 4.26 2.37
N ALA A 43 -17.43 4.06 3.13
CA ALA A 43 -16.74 2.78 3.18
C ALA A 43 -17.61 1.70 3.86
N MET A 44 -18.24 2.01 4.99
CA MET A 44 -19.15 1.09 5.67
C MET A 44 -20.32 0.69 4.78
N GLU A 45 -20.94 1.65 4.09
CA GLU A 45 -22.01 1.37 3.12
C GLU A 45 -21.54 0.44 2.00
N PHE A 46 -20.37 0.71 1.41
CA PHE A 46 -19.80 -0.14 0.36
C PHE A 46 -19.58 -1.59 0.80
N PHE A 47 -19.15 -1.80 2.04
CA PHE A 47 -18.92 -3.13 2.60
C PHE A 47 -20.16 -3.76 3.25
N GLY A 48 -21.31 -3.09 3.22
CA GLY A 48 -22.55 -3.57 3.85
C GLY A 48 -22.48 -3.62 5.38
N LEU A 49 -21.66 -2.77 5.99
CA LEU A 49 -21.45 -2.71 7.44
C LEU A 49 -22.38 -1.68 8.09
N ASN A 50 -22.87 -2.01 9.29
CA ASN A 50 -23.68 -1.12 10.10
C ASN A 50 -22.84 -0.46 11.20
N ARG A 51 -22.91 0.88 11.30
CA ARG A 51 -22.23 1.64 12.35
C ARG A 51 -22.58 1.17 13.76
N ALA A 52 -23.85 0.86 14.01
CA ALA A 52 -24.28 0.44 15.34
C ALA A 52 -23.66 -0.90 15.78
N GLU A 53 -23.45 -1.82 14.83
CA GLU A 53 -22.81 -3.11 15.10
C GLU A 53 -21.31 -2.93 15.39
N LEU A 54 -20.63 -2.10 14.60
CA LEU A 54 -19.21 -1.73 14.79
C LEU A 54 -18.98 -1.04 16.14
N GLU A 55 -19.85 -0.12 16.54
CA GLU A 55 -19.75 0.56 17.83
C GLU A 55 -19.95 -0.39 19.00
N ALA A 56 -20.88 -1.35 18.87
CA ALA A 56 -21.11 -2.38 19.88
C ALA A 56 -19.91 -3.33 20.02
N GLU A 57 -19.30 -3.75 18.91
CA GLU A 57 -18.07 -4.57 18.91
C GLU A 57 -16.90 -3.82 19.57
N ASN A 58 -16.67 -2.57 19.19
CA ASN A 58 -15.61 -1.74 19.79
C ASN A 58 -15.82 -1.53 21.30
N ALA A 59 -17.06 -1.34 21.73
CA ALA A 59 -17.39 -1.20 23.15
C ALA A 59 -17.09 -2.50 23.92
N GLN A 60 -17.37 -3.67 23.34
CA GLN A 60 -17.01 -4.96 23.93
C GLN A 60 -15.50 -5.15 24.00
N GLU A 61 -14.77 -4.85 22.93
CA GLU A 61 -13.31 -5.02 22.89
C GLU A 61 -12.60 -4.10 23.89
N THR A 62 -13.06 -2.85 24.02
CA THR A 62 -12.53 -1.90 25.02
C THR A 62 -12.82 -2.34 26.44
N ALA A 63 -14.02 -2.85 26.72
CA ALA A 63 -14.36 -3.42 28.02
C ALA A 63 -13.48 -4.63 28.37
N SER A 64 -13.25 -5.55 27.43
CA SER A 64 -12.40 -6.72 27.62
C SER A 64 -10.91 -6.39 27.82
N LYS A 65 -10.41 -5.29 27.24
CA LYS A 65 -9.02 -4.82 27.45
C LYS A 65 -8.80 -4.08 28.77
N SER A 66 -9.88 -3.62 29.41
CA SER A 66 -9.85 -2.87 30.68
C SER A 66 -10.02 -3.73 31.94
N SER A 67 -10.27 -5.03 31.76
CA SER A 67 -10.38 -6.04 32.83
C SER A 67 -9.14 -6.93 32.88
#